data_AF-A0A671SRH6-F1
#
_entry.id   AF-A0A671SRH6-F1
#
_cell.length_a   1.000
_cell.length_b   1.000
_cell.length_c   1.000
_cell.angle_alpha   90.00
_cell.angle_beta   90.00
_cell.angle_gamma   90.00
#
_symmetry.space_group_name_H-M   'P 1'
#
loop_
_entity.id
_entity.type
_entity.pdbx_description
1 polymer ?
#
loop_
_entity_poly.entity_id
_entity_poly.type
_entity_poly.pdbx_seq_one_letter_code
_entity_poly.pdbx_strand_id
1 'polypeptide(L)'
;ELGLLTVSWVASVAIIFGGVVPYIPQYRDIRRTQNAEGFSTYVCLVLLVANILRILFRLGRYFETPLLWQSIIMIITMLIMLNLCTSVRMATELNTKRRSFTATDSKDEEIKVPKRLFLDFDWNYFWSWSRFVDYLQCVLAFMVLAAYVTYLLLDSVLFVESLGFLAVFTEAMLGTPQLYCNYRNKSTEGMSIKMVLMWTSGDTFKTGYFLLTQAPMQFWICGLLQVCVDFAILFQVYYYSRYPQKPISHTTHTTSAKAL
;
A
#
# COMPACT_ATOMS: atom_id res chain seq x y z
N GLU A 1 -13.16 -37.01 -2.85
CA GLU A 1 -13.98 -35.86 -2.41
C GLU A 1 -13.35 -35.09 -1.25
N LEU A 2 -12.99 -35.74 -0.13
CA LEU A 2 -12.37 -35.06 1.02
C LEU A 2 -11.09 -34.29 0.67
N GLY A 3 -10.19 -34.87 -0.12
CA GLY A 3 -8.95 -34.20 -0.54
C GLY A 3 -9.17 -32.93 -1.37
N LEU A 4 -10.19 -32.92 -2.24
CA LEU A 4 -10.50 -31.75 -3.08
C LEU A 4 -11.09 -30.60 -2.26
N LEU A 5 -11.92 -30.93 -1.27
CA LEU A 5 -12.46 -29.96 -0.31
C LEU A 5 -11.36 -29.34 0.54
N THR A 6 -10.41 -30.15 1.02
CA THR A 6 -9.25 -29.67 1.77
C THR A 6 -8.40 -28.72 0.93
N VAL A 7 -8.12 -29.06 -0.33
CA VAL A 7 -7.35 -28.20 -1.25
C VAL A 7 -8.08 -26.88 -1.50
N SER A 8 -9.39 -26.91 -1.73
CA SER A 8 -10.19 -25.70 -1.95
C SER A 8 -10.25 -24.79 -0.71
N TRP A 9 -10.36 -25.39 0.48
CA TRP A 9 -10.36 -24.65 1.74
C TRP A 9 -9.01 -23.99 2.01
N VAL A 10 -7.91 -24.73 1.83
CA VAL A 10 -6.55 -24.18 1.97
C VAL A 10 -6.31 -23.06 0.96
N ALA A 11 -6.76 -23.23 -0.29
CA ALA A 11 -6.63 -22.19 -1.30
C ALA A 11 -7.42 -20.92 -0.93
N SER A 12 -8.63 -21.07 -0.40
CA SER A 12 -9.46 -19.94 0.06
C SER A 12 -8.79 -19.19 1.22
N VAL A 13 -8.24 -19.91 2.20
CA VAL A 13 -7.50 -19.30 3.31
C VAL A 13 -6.24 -18.58 2.79
N ALA A 14 -5.51 -19.19 1.86
CA ALA A 14 -4.34 -18.60 1.25
C ALA A 14 -4.67 -17.31 0.47
N ILE A 15 -5.81 -17.26 -0.24
CA ILE A 15 -6.29 -16.04 -0.91
C ILE A 15 -6.63 -14.96 0.11
N ILE A 16 -7.34 -15.31 1.19
CA ILE A 16 -7.78 -14.36 2.21
C ILE A 16 -6.60 -13.67 2.91
N PHE A 17 -5.58 -14.45 3.30
CA PHE A 17 -4.45 -13.95 4.08
C PHE A 17 -3.20 -13.63 3.26
N GLY A 18 -3.07 -14.15 2.03
CA GLY A 18 -1.85 -14.08 1.23
C GLY A 18 -1.35 -12.65 1.03
N GLY A 19 -2.25 -11.71 0.75
CA GLY A 19 -1.89 -10.30 0.60
C GLY A 19 -1.38 -9.63 1.89
N VAL A 20 -1.70 -10.16 3.07
CA VAL A 20 -1.33 -9.58 4.38
C VAL A 20 0.06 -10.03 4.81
N VAL A 21 0.46 -11.25 4.42
CA VAL A 21 1.73 -11.89 4.84
C VAL A 21 2.95 -10.98 4.67
N PRO A 22 3.15 -10.25 3.56
CA PRO A 22 4.31 -9.37 3.37
C PRO A 22 4.38 -8.20 4.37
N TYR A 23 3.25 -7.76 4.93
CA TYR A 23 3.19 -6.63 5.85
C TYR A 23 3.50 -7.02 7.30
N ILE A 24 3.41 -8.31 7.65
CA ILE A 24 3.75 -8.81 8.98
C ILE A 24 5.23 -8.57 9.34
N PRO A 25 6.23 -8.96 8.52
CA PRO A 25 7.62 -8.66 8.82
C PRO A 25 7.87 -7.15 8.83
N GLN A 26 7.25 -6.40 7.91
CA GLN A 26 7.38 -4.94 7.86
C GLN A 26 6.88 -4.25 9.14
N TYR A 27 5.73 -4.69 9.66
CA TYR A 27 5.18 -4.21 10.93
C TYR A 27 6.16 -4.45 12.09
N ARG A 28 6.72 -5.67 12.16
CA ARG A 28 7.68 -6.06 13.20
C ARG A 28 8.94 -5.22 13.12
N ASP A 29 9.44 -4.96 11.91
CA ASP A 29 10.64 -4.17 11.68
C ASP A 29 10.44 -2.72 12.13
N ILE A 30 9.35 -2.06 11.72
CA ILE A 30 9.03 -0.67 12.13
C ILE A 30 8.87 -0.58 13.66
N ARG A 31 8.17 -1.55 14.27
CA ARG A 31 7.97 -1.58 15.72
C ARG A 31 9.29 -1.78 16.47
N ARG A 32 10.22 -2.56 15.92
CA ARG A 32 11.53 -2.82 16.54
C ARG A 32 12.48 -1.64 16.39
N THR A 33 12.55 -1.04 15.20
CA THR A 33 13.48 0.06 14.90
C THR A 33 12.98 1.40 15.43
N GLN A 34 11.68 1.51 15.75
CA GLN A 34 11.02 2.79 16.05
C GLN A 34 11.29 3.83 14.95
N ASN A 35 11.45 3.36 13.71
CA ASN A 35 11.65 4.19 12.54
C ASN A 35 10.65 3.77 11.45
N ALA A 36 9.80 4.72 11.05
CA ALA A 36 8.78 4.54 10.02
C ALA A 36 9.12 5.25 8.70
N GLU A 37 10.36 5.73 8.52
CA GLU A 37 10.82 6.37 7.27
C GLU A 37 10.99 5.38 6.13
N GLY A 38 11.31 4.11 6.43
CA GLY A 38 11.50 3.07 5.42
C GLY A 38 10.21 2.46 4.86
N PHE A 39 9.04 2.88 5.35
CA PHE A 39 7.74 2.46 4.84
C PHE A 39 6.89 3.69 4.55
N SER A 40 6.34 3.73 3.35
CA SER A 40 5.49 4.83 2.94
C SER A 40 4.03 4.57 3.24
N THR A 41 3.40 5.60 3.77
CA THR A 41 1.97 5.62 4.05
C THR A 41 1.14 5.66 2.77
N TYR A 42 1.70 6.01 1.61
CA TYR A 42 0.99 5.99 0.33
C TYR A 42 0.64 4.57 -0.13
N VAL A 43 1.45 3.57 0.23
CA VAL A 43 1.10 2.15 0.02
C VAL A 43 -0.21 1.81 0.73
N CYS A 44 -0.37 2.29 1.98
CA CYS A 44 -1.63 2.14 2.70
C CYS A 44 -2.79 2.86 2.00
N LEU A 45 -2.58 4.07 1.46
CA LEU A 45 -3.62 4.79 0.71
C LEU A 45 -4.10 3.97 -0.50
N VAL A 46 -3.16 3.57 -1.36
CA VAL A 46 -3.45 2.85 -2.61
C VAL A 46 -4.23 1.57 -2.31
N LEU A 47 -3.80 0.82 -1.29
CA LEU A 47 -4.50 -0.39 -0.88
C LEU A 47 -5.85 -0.12 -0.23
N LEU A 48 -5.99 0.91 0.62
CA LEU A 48 -7.29 1.27 1.18
C LEU A 48 -8.28 1.62 0.06
N VAL A 49 -7.87 2.45 -0.89
CA VAL A 49 -8.70 2.84 -2.04
C VAL A 49 -9.07 1.62 -2.89
N ALA A 50 -8.09 0.83 -3.31
CA ALA A 50 -8.32 -0.36 -4.13
C ALA A 50 -9.31 -1.34 -3.47
N ASN A 51 -9.14 -1.60 -2.17
CA ASN A 51 -9.97 -2.56 -1.44
C ASN A 51 -11.38 -2.03 -1.14
N ILE A 52 -11.53 -0.72 -0.88
CA ILE A 52 -12.85 -0.09 -0.73
C ILE A 52 -13.62 -0.16 -2.06
N LEU A 53 -12.99 0.22 -3.17
CA LEU A 53 -13.60 0.16 -4.50
C LEU A 53 -13.98 -1.29 -4.86
N ARG A 54 -13.15 -2.28 -4.48
CA ARG A 54 -13.44 -3.71 -4.71
C ARG A 54 -14.64 -4.21 -3.89
N ILE A 55 -14.82 -3.74 -2.66
CA ILE A 55 -16.02 -4.02 -1.85
C ILE A 55 -17.25 -3.37 -2.48
N LEU A 56 -17.15 -2.15 -3.00
CA LEU A 56 -18.28 -1.49 -3.68
C LEU A 56 -18.63 -2.19 -5.00
N PHE A 57 -17.63 -2.64 -5.75
CA PHE A 57 -17.83 -3.45 -6.96
C PHE A 57 -18.62 -4.74 -6.68
N ARG A 58 -18.43 -5.35 -5.49
CA ARG A 58 -19.20 -6.54 -5.06
C ARG A 58 -20.71 -6.28 -5.03
N LEU A 59 -21.14 -5.05 -4.75
CA LEU A 59 -22.56 -4.68 -4.70
C LEU A 59 -23.20 -4.69 -6.08
N GLY A 60 -22.45 -4.32 -7.12
CA GLY A 60 -22.92 -4.35 -8.51
C GLY A 60 -22.77 -5.72 -9.15
N ARG A 61 -21.64 -6.42 -8.91
CA ARG A 61 -21.36 -7.73 -9.48
C ARG A 61 -20.82 -8.69 -8.44
N TYR A 62 -21.49 -9.83 -8.30
CA TYR A 62 -21.02 -10.91 -7.44
C TYR A 62 -19.73 -11.54 -7.99
N PHE A 63 -18.77 -11.75 -7.10
CA PHE A 63 -17.56 -12.54 -7.34
C PHE A 63 -17.33 -13.49 -6.16
N GLU A 64 -16.24 -14.25 -6.16
CA GLU A 64 -15.94 -15.22 -5.10
C GLU A 64 -15.87 -14.61 -3.69
N THR A 65 -16.44 -15.27 -2.68
CA THR A 65 -16.48 -14.76 -1.29
C THR A 65 -15.10 -14.62 -0.61
N PRO A 66 -14.07 -15.46 -0.89
CA PRO A 66 -12.74 -15.28 -0.32
C PRO A 66 -12.09 -13.93 -0.66
N LEU A 67 -12.35 -13.38 -1.85
CA LEU A 67 -11.80 -12.08 -2.26
C LEU A 67 -12.45 -10.91 -1.50
N LEU A 68 -13.72 -11.06 -1.08
CA LEU A 68 -14.38 -10.06 -0.25
C LEU A 68 -13.73 -10.04 1.13
N TRP A 69 -13.54 -11.21 1.74
CA TRP A 69 -12.81 -11.34 3.01
C TRP A 69 -11.38 -10.84 2.88
N GLN A 70 -10.67 -11.15 1.79
CA GLN A 70 -9.35 -10.58 1.49
C GLN A 70 -9.38 -9.05 1.55
N SER A 71 -10.41 -8.41 0.98
CA SER A 71 -10.53 -6.95 0.96
C SER A 71 -10.70 -6.37 2.36
N ILE A 72 -11.57 -6.98 3.16
CA ILE A 72 -11.84 -6.54 4.54
C ILE A 72 -10.58 -6.67 5.39
N ILE A 73 -9.90 -7.81 5.34
CA ILE A 73 -8.68 -8.03 6.13
C ILE A 73 -7.56 -7.10 5.66
N MET A 74 -7.43 -6.86 4.35
CA MET A 74 -6.46 -5.92 3.82
C MET A 74 -6.71 -4.49 4.34
N ILE A 75 -7.96 -4.00 4.34
CA ILE A 75 -8.31 -2.69 4.90
C ILE A 75 -7.91 -2.61 6.38
N ILE A 76 -8.28 -3.61 7.19
CA ILE A 76 -7.92 -3.65 8.61
C ILE A 76 -6.41 -3.61 8.78
N THR A 77 -5.67 -4.40 8.01
CA THR A 77 -4.21 -4.45 8.04
C THR A 77 -3.60 -3.09 7.69
N MET A 78 -4.10 -2.42 6.65
CA MET A 78 -3.60 -1.11 6.25
C MET A 78 -3.89 -0.03 7.28
N LEU A 79 -5.04 -0.07 7.96
CA LEU A 79 -5.32 0.82 9.08
C LEU A 79 -4.39 0.57 10.28
N ILE A 80 -4.09 -0.70 10.59
CA ILE A 80 -3.12 -1.07 11.64
C ILE A 80 -1.71 -0.57 11.29
N MET A 81 -1.26 -0.80 10.05
CA MET A 81 0.03 -0.32 9.56
C MET A 81 0.11 1.20 9.62
N LEU A 82 -0.93 1.89 9.16
CA LEU A 82 -0.99 3.35 9.17
C LEU A 82 -0.94 3.90 10.59
N ASN A 83 -1.71 3.32 11.52
CA ASN A 83 -1.68 3.70 12.94
C ASN A 83 -0.29 3.52 13.56
N LEU A 84 0.40 2.41 13.25
CA LEU A 84 1.77 2.19 13.71
C LEU A 84 2.70 3.28 13.16
N CYS A 85 2.67 3.52 11.85
CA CYS A 85 3.52 4.52 11.21
C CYS A 85 3.29 5.93 11.76
N THR A 86 2.04 6.34 11.95
CA THR A 86 1.72 7.65 12.53
C THR A 86 2.15 7.73 14.00
N SER A 87 1.98 6.66 14.77
CA SER A 87 2.36 6.64 16.19
C SER A 87 3.88 6.79 16.36
N VAL A 88 4.66 6.10 15.54
CA VAL A 88 6.13 6.20 15.52
C VAL A 88 6.58 7.58 15.06
N ARG A 89 6.01 8.12 13.96
CA ARG A 89 6.33 9.47 13.47
C ARG A 89 6.05 10.54 14.52
N MET A 90 4.88 10.48 15.17
CA MET A 90 4.53 11.40 16.25
C MET A 90 5.49 11.30 17.44
N ALA A 91 5.89 10.09 17.85
CA ALA A 91 6.87 9.93 18.91
C ALA A 91 8.23 10.55 18.56
N THR A 92 8.68 10.39 17.32
CA THR A 92 9.93 10.99 16.82
C THR A 92 9.87 12.51 16.80
N GLU A 93 8.78 13.09 16.27
CA GLU A 93 8.55 14.55 16.26
C GLU A 93 8.55 15.15 17.67
N LEU A 94 7.86 14.51 18.63
CA LEU A 94 7.82 14.94 20.02
C LEU A 94 9.20 14.88 20.70
N ASN A 95 9.99 13.84 20.42
CA ASN A 95 11.35 13.71 20.94
C ASN A 95 12.29 14.77 20.37
N THR A 96 12.20 15.06 19.07
CA THR A 96 12.98 16.13 18.43
C THR A 96 12.62 17.49 19.01
N LYS A 97 11.33 17.77 19.21
CA LYS A 97 10.85 19.02 19.82
C LYS A 97 11.28 19.17 21.28
N ARG A 98 11.29 18.09 22.07
CA ARG A 98 11.81 18.11 23.44
C ARG A 98 13.30 18.49 23.45
N ARG A 99 14.09 17.93 22.53
CA ARG A 99 15.52 18.23 22.40
C ARG A 99 15.78 19.68 22.00
N SER A 100 14.98 20.23 21.07
CA SER A 100 15.10 21.64 20.70
C SER A 100 14.75 22.56 21.87
N PHE A 101 13.71 22.23 22.66
CA PHE A 101 13.31 23.03 23.82
C PHE A 101 14.39 23.07 24.91
N THR A 102 15.07 21.95 25.22
CA THR A 102 16.23 21.97 26.13
C THR A 102 17.47 22.68 25.56
N ALA A 103 17.54 22.91 24.25
CA ALA A 103 18.64 23.65 23.62
C ALA A 103 18.37 25.16 23.52
N THR A 104 17.11 25.61 23.58
CA THR A 104 16.71 27.02 23.43
C THR A 104 16.26 27.69 24.73
N ASP A 105 16.84 27.31 25.87
CA ASP A 105 16.63 27.97 27.19
C ASP A 105 17.18 29.43 27.23
N SER A 106 17.20 30.14 26.09
CA SER A 106 17.65 31.52 25.99
C SER A 106 16.90 32.43 25.01
N LYS A 107 15.93 31.97 24.20
CA LYS A 107 15.08 32.90 23.42
C LYS A 107 13.64 32.39 23.22
N ASP A 108 12.70 33.15 23.77
CA ASP A 108 11.27 33.08 23.48
C ASP A 108 11.00 33.34 21.99
N GLU A 109 10.83 32.27 21.22
CA GLU A 109 10.05 32.33 19.99
C GLU A 109 8.94 31.29 20.06
N GLU A 110 7.69 31.75 19.98
CA GLU A 110 6.52 30.91 19.77
C GLU A 110 6.71 30.14 18.44
N ILE A 111 7.22 28.91 18.53
CA ILE A 111 7.22 27.97 17.41
C ILE A 111 5.76 27.61 17.10
N LYS A 112 5.17 28.37 16.18
CA LYS A 112 3.84 28.15 15.63
C LYS A 112 3.88 26.87 14.80
N VAL A 113 3.62 25.74 15.46
CA VAL A 113 3.54 24.42 14.80
C VAL A 113 2.43 24.49 13.76
N PRO A 114 2.68 24.21 12.46
CA PRO A 114 1.59 23.97 11.54
C PRO A 114 0.96 22.65 11.97
N LYS A 115 -0.13 22.75 12.76
CA LYS A 115 -1.00 21.61 13.03
C LYS A 115 -1.61 21.25 11.68
N ARG A 116 -0.99 20.31 10.96
CA ARG A 116 -1.48 19.79 9.68
C ARG A 116 -2.79 19.06 9.96
N LEU A 117 -3.87 19.82 9.98
CA LEU A 117 -5.22 19.37 10.28
C LEU A 117 -5.87 18.93 8.97
N PHE A 118 -6.83 18.03 9.04
CA PHE A 118 -7.58 17.57 7.87
C PHE A 118 -8.23 18.70 7.04
N LEU A 119 -8.48 19.87 7.65
CA LEU A 119 -9.13 21.03 7.03
C LEU A 119 -8.18 21.96 6.26
N ASP A 120 -6.86 21.81 6.41
CA ASP A 120 -5.89 22.52 5.59
C ASP A 120 -5.72 21.75 4.27
N PHE A 121 -6.64 21.98 3.32
CA PHE A 121 -6.71 21.28 2.04
C PHE A 121 -5.64 21.80 1.05
N ASP A 122 -4.38 21.71 1.46
CA ASP A 122 -3.24 21.99 0.60
C ASP A 122 -2.79 20.69 -0.06
N TRP A 123 -3.03 20.58 -1.38
CA TRP A 123 -2.73 19.38 -2.18
C TRP A 123 -1.28 18.91 -2.05
N ASN A 124 -0.35 19.83 -1.76
CA ASN A 124 1.06 19.53 -1.56
C ASN A 124 1.33 18.65 -0.33
N TYR A 125 0.41 18.58 0.62
CA TYR A 125 0.54 17.82 1.87
C TYR A 125 -0.48 16.68 1.99
N PHE A 126 -1.18 16.35 0.90
CA PHE A 126 -2.16 15.27 0.88
C PHE A 126 -1.54 13.96 1.37
N TRP A 127 -2.21 13.30 2.33
CA TRP A 127 -1.79 12.05 2.98
C TRP A 127 -0.52 12.14 3.86
N SER A 128 -0.11 13.35 4.26
CA SER A 128 1.02 13.61 5.18
C SER A 128 0.59 14.17 6.54
N TRP A 129 -0.57 13.73 7.04
CA TRP A 129 -1.13 14.19 8.31
C TRP A 129 -0.39 13.66 9.53
N SER A 130 -0.52 14.41 10.63
CA SER A 130 0.14 14.08 11.89
C SER A 130 -0.59 12.99 12.67
N ARG A 131 -1.92 13.08 12.75
CA ARG A 131 -2.73 12.19 13.59
C ARG A 131 -3.40 11.12 12.75
N PHE A 132 -3.47 9.90 13.29
CA PHE A 132 -4.20 8.78 12.70
C PHE A 132 -5.68 9.11 12.42
N VAL A 133 -6.32 9.92 13.28
CA VAL A 133 -7.73 10.29 13.15
C VAL A 133 -8.01 11.03 11.83
N ASP A 134 -7.09 11.89 11.38
CA ASP A 134 -7.24 12.66 10.15
C ASP A 134 -7.25 11.72 8.91
N TYR A 135 -6.44 10.65 8.95
CA TYR A 135 -6.47 9.60 7.93
C TYR A 135 -7.78 8.81 7.96
N LEU A 136 -8.26 8.43 9.14
CA LEU A 136 -9.51 7.69 9.28
C LEU A 136 -10.70 8.50 8.77
N GLN A 137 -10.76 9.80 9.07
CA GLN A 137 -11.79 10.70 8.55
C GLN A 137 -11.76 10.77 7.02
N CYS A 138 -10.57 10.89 6.42
CA CYS A 138 -10.42 10.86 4.97
C CYS A 138 -10.95 9.55 4.35
N VAL A 139 -10.56 8.40 4.92
CA VAL A 139 -10.97 7.08 4.44
C VAL A 139 -12.48 6.90 4.56
N LEU A 140 -13.09 7.32 5.67
CA LEU A 140 -14.54 7.26 5.87
C LEU A 140 -15.27 8.19 4.90
N ALA A 141 -14.80 9.42 4.71
CA ALA A 141 -15.37 10.36 3.76
C ALA A 141 -15.32 9.81 2.33
N PHE A 142 -14.17 9.24 1.92
CA PHE A 142 -14.03 8.56 0.64
C PHE A 142 -14.98 7.36 0.51
N MET A 143 -15.08 6.52 1.53
CA MET A 143 -15.98 5.36 1.54
C MET A 143 -17.45 5.79 1.36
N VAL A 144 -17.91 6.77 2.12
CA VAL A 144 -19.31 7.26 2.04
C VAL A 144 -19.59 7.88 0.68
N LEU A 145 -18.68 8.73 0.18
CA LEU A 145 -18.82 9.37 -1.13
C LEU A 145 -18.84 8.32 -2.26
N ALA A 146 -17.88 7.40 -2.25
CA ALA A 146 -17.79 6.35 -3.25
C ALA A 146 -19.03 5.43 -3.19
N ALA A 147 -19.49 5.05 -2.00
CA ALA A 147 -20.70 4.25 -1.82
C ALA A 147 -21.95 4.97 -2.34
N TYR A 148 -22.08 6.26 -2.06
CA TYR A 148 -23.19 7.09 -2.55
C TYR A 148 -23.21 7.16 -4.08
N VAL A 149 -22.05 7.44 -4.70
CA VAL A 149 -21.92 7.47 -6.17
C VAL A 149 -22.22 6.09 -6.76
N THR A 150 -21.69 5.02 -6.16
CA THR A 150 -21.97 3.65 -6.60
C THR A 150 -23.45 3.29 -6.49
N TYR A 151 -24.13 3.73 -5.43
CA TYR A 151 -25.57 3.51 -5.26
C TYR A 151 -26.38 4.20 -6.36
N LEU A 152 -26.06 5.45 -6.71
CA LEU A 152 -26.75 6.19 -7.77
C LEU A 152 -26.52 5.61 -9.18
N LEU A 153 -25.35 4.99 -9.40
CA LEU A 153 -24.93 4.50 -10.72
C LEU A 153 -24.94 2.97 -10.81
N LEU A 154 -25.61 2.28 -9.89
CA LEU A 154 -25.59 0.82 -9.78
C LEU A 154 -26.20 0.13 -11.01
N ASP A 155 -27.20 0.75 -11.64
CA ASP A 155 -27.86 0.21 -12.84
C ASP A 155 -26.98 0.30 -14.10
N SER A 156 -25.92 1.12 -14.08
CA SER A 156 -25.02 1.30 -15.22
C SER A 156 -23.93 0.23 -15.23
N VAL A 157 -24.06 -0.73 -16.15
CA VAL A 157 -23.06 -1.80 -16.36
C VAL A 157 -21.67 -1.22 -16.64
N LEU A 158 -21.58 -0.17 -17.44
CA LEU A 158 -20.30 0.47 -17.76
C LEU A 158 -19.63 1.03 -16.50
N PHE A 159 -20.39 1.64 -15.60
CA PHE A 159 -19.88 2.16 -14.35
C PHE A 159 -19.39 1.03 -13.44
N VAL A 160 -20.19 -0.02 -13.24
CA VAL A 160 -19.84 -1.16 -12.39
C VAL A 160 -18.57 -1.87 -12.89
N GLU A 161 -18.48 -2.14 -14.20
CA GLU A 161 -17.29 -2.78 -14.77
C GLU A 161 -16.04 -1.89 -14.69
N SER A 162 -16.20 -0.57 -14.86
CA SER A 162 -15.11 0.40 -14.69
C SER A 162 -14.65 0.51 -13.23
N LEU A 163 -15.58 0.47 -12.28
CA LEU A 163 -15.31 0.47 -10.84
C LEU A 163 -14.48 -0.76 -10.46
N GLY A 164 -14.89 -1.94 -10.94
CA GLY A 164 -14.16 -3.19 -10.75
C GLY A 164 -12.75 -3.12 -11.34
N PHE A 165 -12.62 -2.65 -12.58
CA PHE A 165 -11.33 -2.46 -13.24
C PHE A 165 -10.42 -1.50 -12.45
N LEU A 166 -10.92 -0.32 -12.08
CA LEU A 166 -10.16 0.65 -11.28
C LEU A 166 -9.69 0.07 -9.95
N ALA A 167 -10.54 -0.72 -9.28
CA ALA A 167 -10.18 -1.36 -8.01
C ALA A 167 -8.97 -2.29 -8.15
N VAL A 168 -9.01 -3.24 -9.09
CA VAL A 168 -7.92 -4.20 -9.27
C VAL A 168 -6.72 -3.60 -10.01
N PHE A 169 -6.91 -2.60 -10.86
CA PHE A 169 -5.83 -1.88 -11.53
C PHE A 169 -5.02 -1.04 -10.55
N THR A 170 -5.69 -0.36 -9.61
CA THR A 170 -5.03 0.37 -8.51
C THR A 170 -4.18 -0.58 -7.65
N GLU A 171 -4.70 -1.79 -7.37
CA GLU A 171 -3.93 -2.84 -6.69
C GLU A 171 -2.74 -3.31 -7.55
N ALA A 172 -2.91 -3.42 -8.87
CA ALA A 172 -1.86 -3.88 -9.78
C ALA A 172 -0.69 -2.91 -9.95
N MET A 173 -0.96 -1.61 -9.80
CA MET A 173 0.05 -0.56 -9.92
C MET A 173 0.88 -0.34 -8.66
N LEU A 174 0.67 -1.13 -7.60
CA LEU A 174 1.40 -0.98 -6.34
C LEU A 174 2.92 -1.18 -6.50
N GLY A 175 3.35 -2.14 -7.33
CA GLY A 175 4.78 -2.42 -7.56
C GLY A 175 5.46 -1.46 -8.55
N THR A 176 4.68 -0.76 -9.39
CA THR A 176 5.20 0.07 -10.49
C THR A 176 6.09 1.24 -10.03
N PRO A 177 5.77 1.98 -8.95
CA PRO A 177 6.64 3.03 -8.47
C PRO A 177 8.01 2.51 -8.02
N GLN A 178 8.05 1.32 -7.38
CA GLN A 178 9.32 0.67 -7.01
C GLN A 178 10.13 0.29 -8.25
N LEU A 179 9.47 -0.29 -9.26
CA LEU A 179 10.08 -0.62 -10.55
C LEU A 179 10.72 0.61 -11.21
N TYR A 180 10.01 1.75 -11.16
CA TYR A 180 10.50 3.02 -11.70
C TYR A 180 11.68 3.57 -10.89
N CYS A 181 11.60 3.58 -9.55
CA CYS A 181 12.68 4.05 -8.68
C CYS A 181 13.96 3.24 -8.87
N ASN A 182 13.85 1.91 -8.93
CA ASN A 182 14.98 1.02 -9.23
C ASN A 182 15.60 1.34 -10.60
N TYR A 183 14.77 1.56 -11.63
CA TYR A 183 15.26 1.92 -12.96
C TYR A 183 15.96 3.28 -12.98
N ARG A 184 15.44 4.28 -12.26
CA ARG A 184 16.01 5.63 -12.18
C ARG A 184 17.31 5.64 -11.40
N ASN A 185 17.33 4.98 -10.24
CA ASN A 185 18.48 4.97 -9.34
C ASN A 185 19.57 3.97 -9.78
N LYS A 186 19.27 3.08 -10.71
CA LYS A 186 20.14 1.97 -11.15
C LYS A 186 20.67 1.13 -9.97
N SER A 187 19.89 1.08 -8.89
CA SER A 187 20.22 0.40 -7.65
C SER A 187 18.92 -0.10 -6.99
N THR A 188 19.02 -1.23 -6.30
CA THR A 188 17.96 -1.82 -5.47
C THR A 188 18.28 -1.73 -3.97
N GLU A 189 19.24 -0.88 -3.61
CA GLU A 189 19.65 -0.67 -2.22
C GLU A 189 18.48 -0.10 -1.38
N GLY A 190 18.24 -0.71 -0.22
CA GLY A 190 17.13 -0.36 0.67
C GLY A 190 15.82 -1.10 0.39
N MET A 191 15.73 -1.91 -0.68
CA MET A 191 14.56 -2.74 -0.96
C MET A 191 14.65 -4.11 -0.27
N SER A 192 13.55 -4.55 0.37
CA SER A 192 13.47 -5.87 0.99
C SER A 192 13.21 -6.95 -0.06
N ILE A 193 14.26 -7.64 -0.52
CA ILE A 193 14.14 -8.74 -1.51
C ILE A 193 13.18 -9.83 -1.04
N LYS A 194 13.18 -10.14 0.27
CA LYS A 194 12.26 -11.13 0.86
C LYS A 194 10.80 -10.74 0.69
N MET A 195 10.48 -9.44 0.82
CA MET A 195 9.14 -8.92 0.63
C MET A 195 8.70 -9.07 -0.83
N VAL A 196 9.58 -8.73 -1.78
CA VAL A 196 9.30 -8.88 -3.22
C VAL A 196 9.03 -10.34 -3.58
N LEU A 197 9.82 -11.28 -3.08
CA LEU A 197 9.58 -12.71 -3.32
C LEU A 197 8.23 -13.18 -2.76
N MET A 198 7.82 -12.66 -1.59
CA MET A 198 6.50 -12.96 -1.03
C MET A 198 5.38 -12.40 -1.91
N TRP A 199 5.51 -11.16 -2.41
CA TRP A 199 4.57 -10.59 -3.39
C TRP A 199 4.45 -11.45 -4.63
N THR A 200 5.58 -11.81 -5.25
CA THR A 200 5.58 -12.61 -6.48
C THR A 200 4.90 -13.95 -6.28
N SER A 201 5.17 -14.61 -5.15
CA SER A 201 4.52 -15.88 -4.83
C SER A 201 3.01 -15.74 -4.61
N GLY A 202 2.59 -14.68 -3.91
CA GLY A 202 1.19 -14.39 -3.62
C GLY A 202 0.40 -14.04 -4.88
N ASP A 203 0.95 -13.17 -5.73
CA ASP A 203 0.31 -12.71 -6.95
C ASP A 203 0.26 -13.80 -8.01
N THR A 204 1.29 -14.65 -8.09
CA THR A 204 1.26 -15.85 -8.96
C THR A 204 0.16 -16.81 -8.51
N PHE A 205 0.08 -17.10 -7.21
CA PHE A 205 -0.95 -17.97 -6.66
C PHE A 205 -2.36 -17.41 -6.87
N LYS A 206 -2.55 -16.12 -6.58
CA LYS A 206 -3.81 -15.39 -6.75
C LYS A 206 -4.26 -15.37 -8.22
N THR A 207 -3.34 -15.13 -9.15
CA THR A 207 -3.63 -15.16 -10.59
C THR A 207 -4.02 -16.54 -11.07
N GLY A 208 -3.31 -17.59 -10.60
CA GLY A 208 -3.70 -18.98 -10.85
C GLY A 208 -5.11 -19.30 -10.34
N TYR A 209 -5.44 -18.84 -9.14
CA TYR A 209 -6.78 -18.98 -8.57
C TYR A 209 -7.85 -18.30 -9.45
N PHE A 210 -7.59 -17.10 -9.97
CA PHE A 210 -8.53 -16.39 -10.87
C PHE A 210 -8.79 -17.13 -12.18
N LEU A 211 -7.76 -17.72 -12.78
CA LEU A 211 -7.90 -18.51 -14.00
C LEU A 211 -8.69 -19.80 -13.77
N LEU A 212 -8.45 -20.47 -12.64
CA LEU A 212 -9.15 -21.71 -12.29
C LEU A 212 -10.62 -21.48 -11.90
N THR A 213 -10.92 -20.36 -11.23
CA THR A 213 -12.28 -20.02 -10.78
C THR A 213 -13.09 -19.24 -11.81
N GLN A 214 -12.54 -19.00 -13.01
CA GLN A 214 -13.19 -18.19 -14.06
C GLN A 214 -13.66 -16.82 -13.54
N ALA A 215 -12.81 -16.17 -12.75
CA ALA A 215 -13.10 -14.86 -12.18
C ALA A 215 -13.32 -13.81 -13.29
N PRO A 216 -14.04 -12.69 -13.01
CA PRO A 216 -14.27 -11.64 -13.98
C PRO A 216 -12.97 -11.15 -14.63
N MET A 217 -13.05 -10.75 -15.90
CA MET A 217 -11.87 -10.50 -16.73
C MET A 217 -10.86 -9.51 -16.14
N GLN A 218 -11.35 -8.53 -15.38
CA GLN A 218 -10.50 -7.55 -14.70
C GLN A 218 -9.48 -8.21 -13.77
N PHE A 219 -9.88 -9.27 -13.03
CA PHE A 219 -9.05 -9.90 -12.00
C PHE A 219 -7.85 -10.62 -12.59
N TRP A 220 -8.04 -11.46 -13.61
CA TRP A 220 -6.93 -12.23 -14.18
C TRP A 220 -6.03 -11.35 -15.08
N ILE A 221 -6.57 -10.35 -15.77
CA ILE A 221 -5.75 -9.40 -16.55
C ILE A 221 -4.84 -8.59 -15.61
N CYS A 222 -5.42 -8.01 -14.55
CA CYS A 222 -4.63 -7.25 -13.58
C CYS A 222 -3.71 -8.14 -12.75
N GLY A 223 -4.10 -9.40 -12.46
CA GLY A 223 -3.25 -10.38 -11.81
C GLY A 223 -2.01 -10.74 -12.65
N LEU A 224 -2.18 -10.95 -13.96
CA LEU A 224 -1.04 -11.14 -14.86
C LEU A 224 -0.13 -9.91 -14.89
N LEU A 225 -0.70 -8.70 -14.91
CA LEU A 225 0.06 -7.46 -14.83
C LEU A 225 0.89 -7.36 -13.54
N GLN A 226 0.31 -7.73 -12.39
CA GLN A 226 1.03 -7.81 -11.11
C GLN A 226 2.24 -8.75 -11.19
N VAL A 227 2.01 -9.98 -11.66
CA VAL A 227 3.07 -10.99 -11.83
C VAL A 227 4.18 -10.48 -12.77
N CYS A 228 3.81 -9.79 -13.86
CA CYS A 228 4.78 -9.19 -14.77
C CYS A 228 5.62 -8.07 -14.11
N VAL A 229 4.98 -7.18 -13.34
CA VAL A 229 5.68 -6.11 -12.61
C VAL A 229 6.65 -6.71 -11.59
N ASP A 230 6.21 -7.73 -10.86
CA ASP A 230 7.01 -8.43 -9.87
C ASP A 230 8.25 -9.10 -10.47
N PHE A 231 8.07 -9.82 -11.59
CA PHE A 231 9.21 -10.39 -12.30
C PHE A 231 10.15 -9.32 -12.84
N ALA A 232 9.63 -8.18 -13.29
CA ALA A 232 10.47 -7.06 -13.72
C ALA A 232 11.29 -6.47 -12.56
N ILE A 233 10.73 -6.38 -11.36
CA ILE A 233 11.46 -5.96 -10.15
C ILE A 233 12.53 -6.99 -9.79
N LEU A 234 12.20 -8.29 -9.78
CA LEU A 234 13.16 -9.36 -9.50
C LEU A 234 14.29 -9.38 -10.53
N PHE A 235 13.99 -9.12 -11.80
CA PHE A 235 14.99 -8.96 -12.84
C PHE A 235 15.93 -7.77 -12.56
N GLN A 236 15.39 -6.62 -12.13
CA GLN A 236 16.22 -5.48 -11.71
C GLN A 236 17.11 -5.81 -10.50
N VAL A 237 16.61 -6.56 -9.53
CA VAL A 237 17.41 -7.05 -8.39
C VAL A 237 18.58 -7.88 -8.89
N TYR A 238 18.33 -8.85 -9.76
CA TYR A 238 19.37 -9.70 -10.32
C TYR A 238 20.39 -8.89 -11.12
N TYR A 239 19.92 -8.02 -12.02
CA TYR A 239 20.77 -7.23 -12.91
C TYR A 239 21.66 -6.25 -12.16
N TYR A 240 21.09 -5.44 -11.25
CA TYR A 240 21.86 -4.44 -10.49
C TYR A 240 22.75 -5.07 -9.41
N SER A 241 22.42 -6.27 -8.90
CA SER A 241 23.33 -7.00 -8.02
C SER A 241 24.55 -7.54 -8.76
N ARG A 242 24.40 -7.92 -10.04
CA ARG A 242 25.48 -8.50 -10.85
C ARG A 242 26.37 -7.43 -11.49
N TYR A 243 25.80 -6.28 -11.83
CA TYR A 243 26.51 -5.15 -12.44
C TYR A 243 26.31 -3.89 -11.59
N PRO A 244 26.93 -3.81 -10.40
CA PRO A 244 26.85 -2.62 -9.56
C PRO A 244 27.45 -1.44 -10.33
N GLN A 245 26.58 -0.49 -10.72
CA GLN A 245 27.01 0.78 -11.30
C GLN A 245 27.67 1.58 -10.18
N LYS A 246 28.91 2.07 -10.39
CA LYS A 246 29.54 2.98 -9.43
C LYS A 246 28.61 4.20 -9.25
N PRO A 247 28.36 4.65 -8.01
CA PRO A 247 27.55 5.83 -7.79
C PRO A 247 28.17 7.00 -8.57
N ILE A 248 27.37 7.65 -9.42
CA ILE A 248 27.73 8.93 -9.99
C ILE A 248 27.95 9.85 -8.80
N SER A 249 29.17 10.38 -8.64
CA SER A 249 29.53 11.35 -7.62
C SER A 249 28.72 12.63 -7.85
N HIS A 250 27.49 12.65 -7.36
CA HIS A 250 26.73 13.87 -7.20
C HIS A 250 27.25 14.56 -5.95
N THR A 251 28.01 15.63 -6.18
CA THR A 251 28.32 16.67 -5.22
C THR A 251 27.10 16.96 -4.36
N THR A 252 27.32 16.93 -3.05
CA THR A 252 26.37 17.12 -1.97
C THR A 252 25.41 18.29 -2.24
N HIS A 253 24.15 17.98 -2.52
CA HIS A 253 23.03 18.81 -2.08
C HIS A 253 22.04 17.90 -1.38
N THR A 254 22.07 17.97 -0.05
CA THR A 254 21.07 17.42 0.87
C THR A 254 19.69 17.88 0.48
N THR A 255 18.96 17.04 -0.24
CA THR A 255 17.49 17.11 -0.29
C THR A 255 16.97 15.71 -0.05
N SER A 256 16.40 15.54 1.15
CA SER A 256 15.75 14.32 1.60
C SER A 256 14.60 13.98 0.65
N ALA A 257 14.80 12.97 -0.20
CA ALA A 257 13.77 12.38 -1.03
C ALA A 257 14.01 10.86 -1.10
N LYS A 258 13.46 10.14 -0.11
CA LYS A 258 13.25 8.69 -0.14
C LYS A 258 11.75 8.49 0.02
N ALA A 259 11.08 8.01 -1.03
CA ALA A 259 10.89 6.60 -1.42
C ALA A 259 9.54 6.10 -0.88
N LEU A 260 8.78 5.54 -1.82
CA LEU A 260 7.33 5.47 -1.90
C LEU A 260 6.70 4.32 -1.12
#